data_AF-A0A396JG85-F1
#
_entry.id   AF-A0A396JG85-F1
#
_cell.length_a   1.000
_cell.length_b   1.000
_cell.length_c   1.000
_cell.angle_alpha   90.00
_cell.angle_beta   90.00
_cell.angle_gamma   90.00
#
_symmetry.space_group_name_H-M   'P 1'
#
loop_
_entity.id
_entity.type
_entity.pdbx_description
1 polymer ?
#
loop_
_entity_poly.entity_id
_entity_poly.type
_entity_poly.pdbx_seq_one_letter_code
_entity_poly.pdbx_strand_id
1 'polypeptide(L)'
;MATTLVSSNSWTRTFFPKNKTKILIHRYNSNSSSNSNSPLSTTTTFMNHDAVVSLQEWQGWGTTSPVPAMVTQIAEDLKLLEKDFDSQMKFGRAGGKLQGNFGQQEDKKHRATYKALADSEEKLKFYSARQIACRVLGSKGYLCQKCWLAMEDCMCSQITSSLLFPGIKFWLYMHPKDFLRQNNTGKILWQVFGVDCATLCLYGIPEHEQIMWNSFKLAGRSNVWCLYPNKNAVLESVENAFGQEPVANNEVSSEKLKEDTTQHFILIDGTWSNSAAMFRRLQDQAKSIWGDEDLSCISLNPGTSAMHKLRPQPSWDRTCTAAAAAGLLLELHLLPRFSSAELDKQAETVEHALTVLLEALTKRRLRMGRSITRKVRPNNIC
;
A
#
# COMPACT_ATOMS: atom_id res chain seq x y z
N MET A 1 -2.48 -50.91 49.25
CA MET A 1 -1.08 -51.14 49.68
C MET A 1 -0.22 -50.20 48.87
N ALA A 2 0.08 -49.02 49.41
CA ALA A 2 1.35 -48.69 50.10
C ALA A 2 2.49 -48.47 49.07
N THR A 3 2.68 -47.23 48.61
CA THR A 3 3.62 -46.18 49.11
C THR A 3 5.10 -46.45 48.84
N THR A 4 5.70 -45.56 48.06
CA THR A 4 6.97 -44.91 48.45
C THR A 4 7.07 -43.49 47.85
N LEU A 5 7.23 -42.53 48.77
CA LEU A 5 7.60 -41.13 48.61
C LEU A 5 9.11 -40.99 48.86
N VAL A 6 9.74 -39.93 48.31
CA VAL A 6 10.77 -39.00 48.87
C VAL A 6 11.20 -38.12 47.67
N SER A 7 10.79 -36.84 47.54
CA SER A 7 11.35 -35.59 48.15
C SER A 7 12.73 -35.21 47.53
N SER A 8 13.15 -33.99 47.20
CA SER A 8 12.73 -32.55 47.31
C SER A 8 13.86 -31.75 46.61
N ASN A 9 13.70 -30.66 45.85
CA ASN A 9 13.68 -29.24 46.29
C ASN A 9 13.94 -28.37 45.03
N SER A 10 13.08 -27.43 44.67
CA SER A 10 13.05 -25.99 45.05
C SER A 10 13.85 -25.11 44.08
N TRP A 11 13.18 -24.25 43.30
CA TRP A 11 13.54 -22.84 43.02
C TRP A 11 12.31 -22.18 42.37
N THR A 12 11.41 -21.70 43.23
CA THR A 12 10.35 -20.76 42.91
C THR A 12 10.94 -19.34 42.80
N ARG A 13 10.75 -18.67 41.67
CA ARG A 13 10.62 -17.20 41.65
C ARG A 13 9.47 -16.80 40.72
N THR A 14 8.32 -16.63 41.35
CA THR A 14 7.15 -15.91 40.86
C THR A 14 7.45 -14.40 40.88
N PHE A 15 7.26 -13.72 39.75
CA PHE A 15 7.14 -12.28 39.70
C PHE A 15 5.75 -11.94 39.17
N PHE A 16 4.87 -11.49 40.07
CA PHE A 16 3.61 -10.84 39.73
C PHE A 16 3.87 -9.36 39.38
N PRO A 17 3.19 -8.79 38.38
CA PRO A 17 3.28 -7.37 38.07
C PRO A 17 2.38 -6.55 39.02
N LYS A 18 2.92 -5.47 39.61
CA LYS A 18 2.13 -4.47 40.32
C LYS A 18 1.71 -3.35 39.36
N ASN A 19 0.42 -3.33 39.04
CA ASN A 19 -0.29 -2.16 38.52
C ASN A 19 -0.17 -0.98 39.50
N LYS A 20 0.17 0.21 38.98
CA LYS A 20 -0.19 1.50 39.60
C LYS A 20 -0.57 2.50 38.52
N THR A 21 -1.86 2.56 38.24
CA THR A 21 -2.53 3.66 37.55
C THR A 21 -2.54 4.87 38.48
N LYS A 22 -1.91 5.99 38.09
CA LYS A 22 -2.15 7.31 38.70
C LYS A 22 -2.98 8.15 37.73
N ILE A 23 -4.25 8.31 38.10
CA ILE A 23 -5.18 9.27 37.49
C ILE A 23 -4.80 10.65 38.05
N LEU A 24 -4.39 11.58 37.19
CA LEU A 24 -4.22 12.98 37.57
C LEU A 24 -5.45 13.77 37.09
N ILE A 25 -6.26 14.19 38.05
CA ILE A 25 -7.41 15.08 37.88
C ILE A 25 -6.87 16.51 37.88
N HIS A 26 -6.97 17.24 36.77
CA HIS A 26 -6.79 18.69 36.79
C HIS A 26 -8.15 19.39 36.79
N ARG A 27 -8.40 20.09 37.91
CA ARG A 27 -9.55 20.98 38.13
C ARG A 27 -9.46 22.19 37.21
N TYR A 28 -10.58 22.48 36.56
CA TYR A 28 -10.95 23.80 36.03
C TYR A 28 -11.01 24.81 37.17
N ASN A 29 -10.43 26.00 36.97
CA ASN A 29 -10.81 27.20 37.71
C ASN A 29 -10.85 28.38 36.72
N SER A 30 -12.05 28.92 36.58
CA SER A 30 -12.39 30.14 35.88
C SER A 30 -12.05 31.34 36.76
N ASN A 31 -11.44 32.38 36.20
CA ASN A 31 -11.73 33.76 36.62
C ASN A 31 -11.33 34.75 35.53
N SER A 32 -12.24 35.69 35.30
CA SER A 32 -12.27 36.68 34.24
C SER A 32 -11.70 38.01 34.72
N SER A 33 -10.92 38.71 33.89
CA SER A 33 -10.97 40.18 33.77
C SER A 33 -10.08 40.71 32.63
N SER A 34 -10.66 41.66 31.91
CA SER A 34 -10.28 42.39 30.70
C SER A 34 -9.14 43.42 30.84
N ASN A 35 -8.28 43.59 29.82
CA ASN A 35 -8.25 44.76 28.90
C ASN A 35 -7.01 44.82 27.96
N SER A 36 -7.31 44.99 26.67
CA SER A 36 -6.69 45.83 25.61
C SER A 36 -5.16 46.00 25.42
N ASN A 37 -4.74 45.69 24.16
CA ASN A 37 -3.86 46.44 23.24
C ASN A 37 -2.48 45.87 22.83
N SER A 38 -2.47 45.47 21.54
CA SER A 38 -1.42 45.61 20.51
C SER A 38 -0.34 44.52 20.35
N PRO A 39 0.08 44.23 19.10
CA PRO A 39 0.58 42.92 18.71
C PRO A 39 2.10 42.92 18.60
N LEU A 40 2.75 41.97 19.26
CA LEU A 40 4.15 41.65 18.99
C LEU A 40 4.38 40.15 19.04
N SER A 41 4.75 39.64 17.86
CA SER A 41 5.47 38.41 17.57
C SER A 41 5.74 37.48 18.75
N THR A 42 4.98 36.38 18.81
CA THR A 42 5.41 35.17 19.51
C THR A 42 5.21 33.97 18.59
N THR A 43 6.25 33.75 17.79
CA THR A 43 6.66 32.45 17.26
C THR A 43 6.52 31.39 18.33
N THR A 44 5.35 30.74 18.42
CA THR A 44 5.19 29.53 19.20
C THR A 44 5.24 28.37 18.23
N THR A 45 6.45 28.18 17.73
CA THR A 45 6.91 26.95 17.09
C THR A 45 6.83 25.84 18.15
N PHE A 46 5.69 25.15 18.23
CA PHE A 46 5.65 23.81 18.81
C PHE A 46 6.31 22.86 17.80
N MET A 47 7.65 22.86 17.76
CA MET A 47 8.42 21.78 17.16
C MET A 47 8.17 20.54 18.03
N ASN A 48 7.31 19.67 17.55
CA ASN A 48 7.11 18.36 18.14
C ASN A 48 8.39 17.56 17.90
N HIS A 49 9.14 17.28 18.97
CA HIS A 49 10.33 16.43 18.92
C HIS A 49 9.94 15.00 18.50
N ASP A 50 10.45 14.61 17.32
CA ASP A 50 10.90 13.28 16.91
C ASP A 50 9.92 12.09 16.90
N ALA A 51 8.80 12.22 16.16
CA ALA A 51 8.12 11.03 15.66
C ALA A 51 9.09 10.19 14.80
N VAL A 52 9.19 8.87 15.07
CA VAL A 52 10.12 7.97 14.36
C VAL A 52 9.95 8.01 12.85
N VAL A 53 8.69 8.17 12.41
CA VAL A 53 8.29 8.46 11.04
C VAL A 53 7.44 9.73 11.08
N SER A 54 7.94 10.82 10.49
CA SER A 54 7.16 12.06 10.39
C SER A 54 6.07 11.96 9.33
N LEU A 55 5.04 12.80 9.42
CA LEU A 55 3.98 12.85 8.39
C LEU A 55 4.56 13.19 7.01
N GLN A 56 5.49 14.15 6.95
CA GLN A 56 6.16 14.53 5.70
C GLN A 56 6.96 13.36 5.11
N GLU A 57 7.67 12.60 5.94
CA GLU A 57 8.38 11.41 5.51
C GLU A 57 7.40 10.36 4.97
N TRP A 58 6.32 10.10 5.70
CA TRP A 58 5.29 9.14 5.33
C TRP A 58 4.64 9.47 3.98
N GLN A 59 4.16 10.70 3.83
CA GLN A 59 3.50 11.15 2.60
C GLN A 59 4.46 11.18 1.41
N GLY A 60 5.75 11.44 1.67
CA GLY A 60 6.81 11.36 0.68
C GLY A 60 6.92 10.00 -0.01
N TRP A 61 6.49 8.91 0.65
CA TRP A 61 6.50 7.55 0.08
C TRP A 61 5.37 7.27 -0.94
N GLY A 62 4.55 8.26 -1.28
CA GLY A 62 3.51 8.15 -2.32
C GLY A 62 2.09 7.99 -1.77
N THR A 63 1.78 8.64 -0.64
CA THR A 63 0.44 8.63 -0.05
C THR A 63 0.07 10.00 0.50
N THR A 64 -1.22 10.27 0.60
CA THR A 64 -1.78 11.47 1.24
C THR A 64 -2.35 11.19 2.63
N SER A 65 -2.33 9.93 3.07
CA SER A 65 -2.90 9.50 4.34
C SER A 65 -2.10 10.04 5.55
N PRO A 66 -2.72 10.08 6.74
CA PRO A 66 -1.97 10.18 7.99
C PRO A 66 -1.09 8.94 8.19
N VAL A 67 -0.07 9.06 9.05
CA VAL A 67 0.76 7.91 9.43
C VAL A 67 -0.10 6.90 10.21
N PRO A 68 -0.20 5.63 9.79
CA PRO A 68 -1.02 4.64 10.48
C PRO A 68 -0.56 4.42 11.91
N ALA A 69 -1.48 4.40 12.88
CA ALA A 69 -1.14 4.38 14.29
C ALA A 69 -0.32 3.14 14.68
N MET A 70 -0.70 1.98 14.15
CA MET A 70 0.02 0.73 14.42
C MET A 70 1.41 0.69 13.78
N VAL A 71 1.60 1.36 12.63
CA VAL A 71 2.92 1.48 11.99
C VAL A 71 3.83 2.34 12.87
N THR A 72 3.31 3.47 13.37
CA THR A 72 4.02 4.35 14.32
C THR A 72 4.44 3.59 15.57
N GLN A 73 3.50 2.89 16.22
CA GLN A 73 3.78 2.12 17.43
C GLN A 73 4.88 1.06 17.20
N ILE A 74 4.80 0.31 16.09
CA ILE A 74 5.81 -0.73 15.81
C ILE A 74 7.16 -0.09 15.50
N ALA A 75 7.20 1.04 14.79
CA ALA A 75 8.44 1.74 14.51
C ALA A 75 9.11 2.27 15.78
N GLU A 76 8.32 2.78 16.73
CA GLU A 76 8.78 3.20 18.06
C GLU A 76 9.28 2.03 18.88
N ASP A 77 8.55 0.92 18.94
CA ASP A 77 8.97 -0.32 19.60
C ASP A 77 10.32 -0.83 19.07
N LEU A 78 10.53 -0.77 17.76
CA LEU A 78 11.80 -1.17 17.12
C LEU A 78 12.94 -0.23 17.51
N LYS A 79 12.67 1.08 17.62
CA LYS A 79 13.66 2.07 18.05
C LYS A 79 13.98 1.98 19.54
N LEU A 80 13.02 1.63 20.37
CA LEU A 80 13.25 1.32 21.78
C LEU A 80 14.12 0.08 21.92
N LEU A 81 13.85 -0.97 21.13
CA LEU A 81 14.68 -2.17 21.09
C LEU A 81 16.13 -1.85 20.69
N GLU A 82 16.35 -0.92 19.76
CA GLU A 82 17.69 -0.49 19.35
C GLU A 82 18.48 0.13 20.52
N LYS A 83 17.79 0.92 21.36
CA LYS A 83 18.36 1.52 22.57
C LYS A 83 18.64 0.47 23.65
N ASP A 84 17.71 -0.47 23.86
CA ASP A 84 17.84 -1.51 24.89
C ASP A 84 19.02 -2.45 24.63
N PHE A 85 19.36 -2.69 23.36
CA PHE A 85 20.47 -3.56 22.97
C PHE A 85 21.78 -2.82 22.66
N ASP A 86 21.80 -1.48 22.77
CA ASP A 86 22.92 -0.62 22.36
C ASP A 86 23.51 -1.04 21.00
N SER A 87 22.63 -1.34 20.05
CA SER A 87 23.01 -1.94 18.77
C SER A 87 22.13 -1.43 17.66
N GLN A 88 22.76 -0.79 16.68
CA GLN A 88 22.06 -0.22 15.54
C GLN A 88 21.35 -1.30 14.71
N MET A 89 20.09 -1.03 14.34
CA MET A 89 19.33 -1.89 13.44
C MET A 89 20.03 -2.02 12.09
N LYS A 90 20.29 -3.26 11.66
CA LYS A 90 20.83 -3.57 10.34
C LYS A 90 19.77 -4.26 9.49
N PHE A 91 19.49 -3.70 8.32
CA PHE A 91 18.55 -4.27 7.37
C PHE A 91 19.30 -4.95 6.23
N GLY A 92 18.85 -6.14 5.83
CA GLY A 92 19.40 -6.87 4.70
C GLY A 92 19.02 -6.24 3.36
N ARG A 93 19.90 -6.34 2.35
CA ARG A 93 19.72 -5.77 1.00
C ARG A 93 18.46 -6.24 0.27
N ALA A 94 17.84 -7.37 0.66
CA ALA A 94 16.64 -7.90 0.03
C ALA A 94 15.47 -7.97 1.03
N GLY A 95 14.49 -7.09 0.83
CA GLY A 95 13.18 -7.20 1.49
C GLY A 95 13.05 -6.53 2.85
N GLY A 96 14.04 -5.76 3.31
CA GLY A 96 13.94 -5.02 4.58
C GLY A 96 13.90 -5.92 5.82
N LYS A 97 14.49 -7.11 5.74
CA LYS A 97 14.60 -8.01 6.89
C LYS A 97 15.70 -7.55 7.84
N LEU A 98 15.38 -7.44 9.11
CA LEU A 98 16.36 -7.22 10.18
C LEU A 98 17.41 -8.34 10.20
N GLN A 99 18.65 -7.98 10.50
CA GLN A 99 19.82 -8.87 10.49
C GLN A 99 20.42 -9.03 11.88
N GLY A 100 21.23 -10.07 12.03
CA GLY A 100 21.99 -10.32 13.27
C GLY A 100 21.12 -10.71 14.45
N ASN A 101 21.71 -10.64 15.65
CA ASN A 101 21.05 -10.99 16.91
C ASN A 101 19.78 -10.16 17.15
N PHE A 102 19.82 -8.87 16.81
CA PHE A 102 18.66 -7.97 16.86
C PHE A 102 17.47 -8.55 16.10
N GLY A 103 17.67 -8.95 14.84
CA GLY A 103 16.62 -9.54 14.01
C GLY A 103 16.04 -10.83 14.60
N GLN A 104 16.86 -11.66 15.24
CA GLN A 104 16.38 -12.90 15.88
C GLN A 104 15.49 -12.63 17.10
N GLN A 105 15.87 -11.65 17.92
CA GLN A 105 15.14 -11.27 19.12
C GLN A 105 13.82 -10.57 18.77
N GLU A 106 13.86 -9.64 17.82
CA GLU A 106 12.66 -9.00 17.29
C GLU A 106 11.70 -10.02 16.69
N ASP A 107 12.19 -10.96 15.87
CA ASP A 107 11.39 -12.05 15.32
C ASP A 107 10.76 -12.94 16.41
N LYS A 108 11.47 -13.17 17.53
CA LYS A 108 10.94 -13.90 18.69
C LYS A 108 9.81 -13.12 19.36
N LYS A 109 9.99 -11.82 19.62
CA LYS A 109 8.94 -10.93 20.17
C LYS A 109 7.73 -10.88 19.25
N HIS A 110 7.95 -10.66 17.95
CA HIS A 110 6.90 -10.65 16.94
C HIS A 110 6.10 -11.96 16.90
N ARG A 111 6.77 -13.13 16.88
CA ARG A 111 6.06 -14.42 16.89
C ARG A 111 5.25 -14.63 18.16
N ALA A 112 5.73 -14.15 19.31
CA ALA A 112 4.99 -14.21 20.56
C ALA A 112 3.74 -13.31 20.51
N THR A 113 3.89 -12.05 20.08
CA THR A 113 2.76 -11.12 19.91
C THR A 113 1.73 -11.68 18.92
N TYR A 114 2.17 -12.15 17.74
CA TYR A 114 1.28 -12.71 16.73
C TYR A 114 0.49 -13.93 17.24
N LYS A 115 1.11 -14.79 18.06
CA LYS A 115 0.44 -15.94 18.68
C LYS A 115 -0.57 -15.53 19.76
N ALA A 116 -0.33 -14.41 20.45
CA ALA A 116 -1.21 -13.90 21.50
C ALA A 116 -2.48 -13.24 20.93
N LEU A 117 -2.44 -12.75 19.69
CA LEU A 117 -3.63 -12.22 19.02
C LEU A 117 -4.64 -13.35 18.77
N ALA A 118 -5.88 -13.15 19.19
CA ALA A 118 -6.94 -14.15 19.04
C ALA A 118 -7.54 -14.11 17.63
N ASP A 119 -7.85 -12.90 17.17
CA ASP A 119 -8.61 -12.64 15.96
C ASP A 119 -7.73 -12.60 14.69
N SER A 120 -8.29 -13.06 13.56
CA SER A 120 -7.60 -13.08 12.26
C SER A 120 -7.38 -11.69 11.68
N GLU A 121 -8.31 -10.76 11.95
CA GLU A 121 -8.23 -9.39 11.47
C GLU A 121 -7.14 -8.61 12.23
N GLU A 122 -7.04 -8.77 13.55
CA GLU A 122 -5.93 -8.23 14.35
C GLU A 122 -4.57 -8.78 13.89
N LYS A 123 -4.49 -10.08 13.59
CA LYS A 123 -3.28 -10.70 13.05
C LYS A 123 -2.88 -10.09 11.71
N LEU A 124 -3.83 -9.84 10.83
CA LEU A 124 -3.59 -9.19 9.54
C LEU A 124 -3.06 -7.77 9.75
N LYS A 125 -3.75 -6.96 10.56
CA LYS A 125 -3.35 -5.57 10.86
C LYS A 125 -1.93 -5.51 11.41
N PHE A 126 -1.63 -6.35 12.41
CA PHE A 126 -0.32 -6.41 13.03
C PHE A 126 0.77 -6.85 12.04
N TYR A 127 0.51 -7.90 11.25
CA TYR A 127 1.44 -8.34 10.23
C TYR A 127 1.72 -7.25 9.19
N SER A 128 0.67 -6.60 8.67
CA SER A 128 0.80 -5.54 7.67
C SER A 128 1.60 -4.36 8.21
N ALA A 129 1.21 -3.85 9.38
CA ALA A 129 1.87 -2.73 10.03
C ALA A 129 3.35 -3.00 10.32
N ARG A 130 3.71 -4.21 10.78
CA ARG A 130 5.11 -4.59 10.97
C ARG A 130 5.91 -4.58 9.68
N GLN A 131 5.36 -5.19 8.62
CA GLN A 131 6.06 -5.24 7.33
C GLN A 131 6.34 -3.82 6.83
N ILE A 132 5.38 -2.90 6.99
CA ILE A 132 5.52 -1.50 6.58
C ILE A 132 6.54 -0.77 7.46
N ALA A 133 6.45 -0.88 8.80
CA ALA A 133 7.37 -0.24 9.73
C ALA A 133 8.83 -0.63 9.46
N CYS A 134 9.12 -1.94 9.33
CA CYS A 134 10.46 -2.43 9.00
C CYS A 134 10.97 -1.88 7.65
N ARG A 135 10.07 -1.73 6.67
CA ARG A 135 10.43 -1.20 5.35
C ARG A 135 10.74 0.28 5.40
N VAL A 136 9.92 1.09 6.08
CA VAL A 136 10.16 2.53 6.23
C VAL A 136 11.51 2.75 6.94
N LEU A 137 11.70 2.11 8.09
CA LEU A 137 12.94 2.21 8.86
C LEU A 137 14.18 1.76 8.06
N GLY A 138 14.06 0.65 7.32
CA GLY A 138 15.17 0.11 6.52
C GLY A 138 15.44 0.89 5.22
N SER A 139 14.55 1.78 4.81
CA SER A 139 14.67 2.57 3.57
C SER A 139 15.14 4.01 3.83
N LYS A 140 15.00 4.49 5.07
CA LYS A 140 15.34 5.85 5.48
C LYS A 140 16.79 6.20 5.14
N GLY A 141 16.99 7.33 4.48
CA GLY A 141 18.30 7.83 4.06
C GLY A 141 18.96 7.10 2.88
N TYR A 142 18.34 6.03 2.34
CA TYR A 142 18.91 5.23 1.25
C TYR A 142 18.08 5.25 -0.03
N LEU A 143 16.75 5.17 0.08
CA LEU A 143 15.85 5.17 -1.08
C LEU A 143 15.35 6.59 -1.38
N CYS A 144 15.21 6.88 -2.66
CA CYS A 144 14.40 7.99 -3.14
C CYS A 144 12.93 7.75 -2.73
N GLN A 145 12.31 8.73 -2.08
CA GLN A 145 10.93 8.60 -1.61
C GLN A 145 9.89 8.48 -2.73
N LYS A 146 10.18 9.05 -3.91
CA LYS A 146 9.30 8.99 -5.08
C LYS A 146 9.37 7.65 -5.83
N CYS A 147 10.57 7.23 -6.27
CA CYS A 147 10.74 6.04 -7.10
C CYS A 147 11.13 4.77 -6.33
N TRP A 148 11.43 4.88 -5.03
CA TRP A 148 11.88 3.78 -4.17
C TRP A 148 13.15 3.07 -4.65
N LEU A 149 13.90 3.65 -5.58
CA LEU A 149 15.24 3.17 -5.94
C LEU A 149 16.27 3.79 -5.00
N ALA A 150 17.46 3.19 -4.92
CA ALA A 150 18.56 3.83 -4.21
C ALA A 150 18.83 5.21 -4.80
N MET A 151 19.28 6.17 -4.00
CA MET A 151 19.52 7.54 -4.48
C MET A 151 20.42 7.60 -5.73
N GLU A 152 21.45 6.74 -5.78
CA GLU A 152 22.36 6.56 -6.92
C GLU A 152 21.71 5.98 -8.19
N ASP A 153 20.56 5.32 -8.05
CA ASP A 153 19.77 4.70 -9.13
C ASP A 153 18.48 5.49 -9.41
N CYS A 154 18.33 6.69 -8.82
CA CYS A 154 17.08 7.44 -8.90
C CYS A 154 16.71 7.73 -10.36
N MET A 155 15.47 7.41 -10.72
CA MET A 155 14.96 7.56 -12.09
C MET A 155 14.00 8.74 -12.26
N CYS A 156 13.70 9.49 -11.19
CA CYS A 156 12.58 10.44 -11.19
C CYS A 156 12.69 11.55 -12.24
N SER A 157 13.90 11.98 -12.60
CA SER A 157 14.11 13.00 -13.63
C SER A 157 13.84 12.53 -15.06
N GLN A 158 13.74 11.20 -15.26
CA GLN A 158 13.45 10.58 -16.56
C GLN A 158 11.97 10.22 -16.72
N ILE A 159 11.14 10.43 -15.69
CA ILE A 159 9.71 10.13 -15.74
C ILE A 159 8.94 11.39 -16.13
N THR A 160 8.20 11.30 -17.22
CA THR A 160 7.25 12.33 -17.63
C THR A 160 5.96 12.19 -16.82
N SER A 161 5.52 13.28 -16.20
CA SER A 161 4.20 13.35 -15.57
C SER A 161 3.11 13.57 -16.61
N SER A 162 1.94 12.99 -16.40
CA SER A 162 0.75 13.19 -17.22
C SER A 162 -0.46 13.39 -16.32
N LEU A 163 -1.46 14.14 -16.76
CA LEU A 163 -2.72 14.26 -16.03
C LEU A 163 -3.60 13.07 -16.40
N LEU A 164 -4.03 12.31 -15.40
CA LEU A 164 -5.04 11.28 -15.61
C LEU A 164 -6.36 11.96 -15.97
N PHE A 165 -7.12 11.37 -16.90
CA PHE A 165 -8.46 11.86 -17.24
C PHE A 165 -9.30 12.04 -15.96
N PRO A 166 -9.92 13.23 -15.71
CA PRO A 166 -10.57 13.53 -14.43
C PRO A 166 -11.67 12.57 -14.01
N GLY A 167 -12.31 11.90 -14.97
CA GLY A 167 -13.33 10.88 -14.71
C GLY A 167 -12.76 9.51 -14.30
N ILE A 168 -11.45 9.35 -14.10
CA ILE A 168 -10.80 8.09 -13.72
C ILE A 168 -9.94 8.31 -12.46
N LYS A 169 -10.04 7.37 -11.53
CA LYS A 169 -9.16 7.28 -10.36
C LYS A 169 -8.66 5.87 -10.14
N PHE A 170 -7.34 5.72 -9.99
CA PHE A 170 -6.72 4.45 -9.66
C PHE A 170 -6.54 4.30 -8.15
N TRP A 171 -6.90 3.12 -7.64
CA TRP A 171 -6.62 2.69 -6.27
C TRP A 171 -5.63 1.53 -6.31
N LEU A 172 -4.41 1.79 -5.85
CA LEU A 172 -3.37 0.78 -5.76
C LEU A 172 -3.53 0.02 -4.44
N TYR A 173 -4.28 -1.07 -4.48
CA TYR A 173 -4.50 -1.93 -3.33
C TYR A 173 -3.29 -2.85 -3.16
N MET A 174 -2.30 -2.38 -2.40
CA MET A 174 -0.96 -2.92 -2.36
C MET A 174 -0.73 -3.85 -1.17
N HIS A 175 -0.13 -4.99 -1.44
CA HIS A 175 0.30 -5.91 -0.40
C HIS A 175 1.50 -5.33 0.39
N PRO A 176 1.54 -5.43 1.74
CA PRO A 176 2.57 -4.78 2.56
C PRO A 176 4.00 -5.30 2.31
N LYS A 177 4.16 -6.52 1.77
CA LYS A 177 5.50 -7.01 1.33
C LYS A 177 6.02 -6.33 0.07
N ASP A 178 5.16 -5.69 -0.72
CA ASP A 178 5.49 -5.06 -1.99
C ASP A 178 5.72 -3.54 -1.84
N PHE A 179 5.24 -2.95 -0.74
CA PHE A 179 5.57 -1.58 -0.34
C PHE A 179 7.10 -1.36 -0.29
N LEU A 180 7.56 -0.22 -0.80
CA LEU A 180 8.99 0.14 -0.94
C LEU A 180 9.86 -0.91 -1.66
N ARG A 181 9.28 -1.82 -2.46
CA ARG A 181 10.07 -2.67 -3.33
C ARG A 181 10.53 -1.90 -4.56
N GLN A 182 11.82 -2.01 -4.84
CA GLN A 182 12.46 -1.32 -5.98
C GLN A 182 11.87 -1.71 -7.33
N ASN A 183 11.36 -2.94 -7.47
CA ASN A 183 10.76 -3.44 -8.70
C ASN A 183 9.23 -3.48 -8.69
N ASN A 184 8.59 -2.92 -7.67
CA ASN A 184 7.15 -2.72 -7.68
C ASN A 184 6.79 -1.75 -8.81
N THR A 185 5.84 -2.10 -9.67
CA THR A 185 5.44 -1.26 -10.79
C THR A 185 4.22 -0.41 -10.48
N GLY A 186 3.40 -0.76 -9.49
CA GLY A 186 2.26 0.05 -9.06
C GLY A 186 2.67 1.50 -8.76
N LYS A 187 3.84 1.69 -8.15
CA LYS A 187 4.39 3.03 -7.87
C LYS A 187 4.56 3.95 -9.08
N ILE A 188 4.67 3.40 -10.28
CA ILE A 188 4.77 4.21 -11.51
C ILE A 188 3.53 5.07 -11.68
N LEU A 189 2.35 4.58 -11.30
CA LEU A 189 1.10 5.29 -11.55
C LEU A 189 1.03 6.62 -10.80
N TRP A 190 1.44 6.69 -9.54
CA TRP A 190 1.47 7.98 -8.84
C TRP A 190 2.69 8.83 -9.20
N GLN A 191 3.74 8.24 -9.78
CA GLN A 191 4.84 9.03 -10.34
C GLN A 191 4.42 9.73 -11.63
N VAL A 192 3.58 9.08 -12.45
CA VAL A 192 3.06 9.62 -13.70
C VAL A 192 1.87 10.55 -13.43
N PHE A 193 0.85 10.07 -12.71
CA PHE A 193 -0.43 10.76 -12.55
C PHE A 193 -0.59 11.57 -11.26
N GLY A 194 0.34 11.43 -10.31
CA GLY A 194 0.21 12.01 -8.97
C GLY A 194 -0.58 11.13 -7.99
N VAL A 195 -0.38 11.39 -6.69
CA VAL A 195 -0.91 10.57 -5.58
C VAL A 195 -2.43 10.68 -5.40
N ASP A 196 -3.03 11.76 -5.89
CA ASP A 196 -4.48 11.98 -5.82
C ASP A 196 -5.24 11.18 -6.88
N CYS A 197 -4.65 11.03 -8.07
CA CYS A 197 -5.19 10.26 -9.19
C CYS A 197 -4.87 8.76 -9.08
N ALA A 198 -3.72 8.42 -8.49
CA ALA A 198 -3.30 7.05 -8.22
C ALA A 198 -3.01 6.87 -6.72
N THR A 199 -4.05 6.58 -5.95
CA THR A 199 -4.00 6.58 -4.48
C THR A 199 -3.57 5.22 -3.94
N LEU A 200 -2.55 5.22 -3.07
CA LEU A 200 -2.07 4.03 -2.37
C LEU A 200 -3.01 3.59 -1.25
N CYS A 201 -3.50 2.35 -1.31
CA CYS A 201 -4.19 1.67 -0.21
C CYS A 201 -3.41 0.42 0.22
N LEU A 202 -2.90 0.40 1.45
CA LEU A 202 -2.11 -0.74 1.94
C LEU A 202 -3.01 -1.82 2.56
N TYR A 203 -2.93 -3.05 2.04
CA TYR A 203 -3.70 -4.21 2.48
C TYR A 203 -3.50 -4.48 3.98
N GLY A 204 -4.60 -4.50 4.74
CA GLY A 204 -4.58 -4.71 6.18
C GLY A 204 -4.15 -3.48 6.99
N ILE A 205 -4.10 -2.29 6.40
CA ILE A 205 -3.96 -1.02 7.12
C ILE A 205 -5.33 -0.33 7.20
N PRO A 206 -5.97 -0.30 8.38
CA PRO A 206 -7.35 0.17 8.53
C PRO A 206 -7.56 1.60 8.04
N GLU A 207 -6.63 2.50 8.32
CA GLU A 207 -6.71 3.91 7.94
C GLU A 207 -6.74 4.09 6.42
N HIS A 208 -5.95 3.30 5.69
CA HIS A 208 -5.93 3.33 4.22
C HIS A 208 -7.20 2.73 3.64
N GLU A 209 -7.61 1.56 4.14
CA GLU A 209 -8.81 0.88 3.67
C GLU A 209 -10.05 1.72 3.95
N GLN A 210 -10.12 2.40 5.09
CA GLN A 210 -11.22 3.30 5.43
C GLN A 210 -11.29 4.49 4.45
N ILE A 211 -10.15 5.12 4.11
CA ILE A 211 -10.11 6.21 3.12
C ILE A 211 -10.63 5.72 1.77
N MET A 212 -10.16 4.56 1.32
CA MET A 212 -10.57 3.95 0.06
C MET A 212 -12.07 3.64 0.04
N TRP A 213 -12.58 2.92 1.05
CA TRP A 213 -13.99 2.55 1.13
C TRP A 213 -14.93 3.74 1.34
N ASN A 214 -14.47 4.80 2.01
CA ASN A 214 -15.24 6.04 2.08
C ASN A 214 -15.40 6.67 0.70
N SER A 215 -14.35 6.67 -0.14
CA SER A 215 -14.45 7.12 -1.52
C SER A 215 -15.44 6.27 -2.32
N PHE A 216 -15.40 4.95 -2.17
CA PHE A 216 -16.30 4.03 -2.88
C PHE A 216 -17.77 4.21 -2.47
N LYS A 217 -18.03 4.47 -1.18
CA LYS A 217 -19.39 4.76 -0.70
C LYS A 217 -19.94 6.04 -1.31
N LEU A 218 -19.10 7.07 -1.48
CA LEU A 218 -19.50 8.34 -2.08
C LEU A 218 -19.76 8.23 -3.58
N ALA A 219 -18.91 7.48 -4.31
CA ALA A 219 -19.07 7.29 -5.74
C ALA A 219 -20.21 6.33 -6.11
N GLY A 220 -20.57 5.43 -5.20
CA GLY A 220 -21.58 4.40 -5.46
C GLY A 220 -21.01 3.18 -6.19
N ARG A 221 -21.63 2.02 -5.95
CA ARG A 221 -21.19 0.71 -6.43
C ARG A 221 -20.98 0.64 -7.95
N SER A 222 -21.85 1.26 -8.73
CA SER A 222 -21.79 1.25 -10.21
C SER A 222 -20.56 1.97 -10.77
N ASN A 223 -19.84 2.74 -9.95
CA ASN A 223 -18.64 3.47 -10.33
C ASN A 223 -17.36 2.83 -9.77
N VAL A 224 -17.42 1.62 -9.20
CA VAL A 224 -16.26 0.95 -8.59
C VAL A 224 -16.00 -0.39 -9.26
N TRP A 225 -14.79 -0.54 -9.80
CA TRP A 225 -14.40 -1.67 -10.64
C TRP A 225 -13.09 -2.28 -10.14
N CYS A 226 -13.05 -3.59 -9.93
CA CYS A 226 -11.81 -4.29 -9.61
C CYS A 226 -11.17 -4.85 -10.88
N LEU A 227 -9.93 -4.46 -11.16
CA LEU A 227 -9.16 -5.07 -12.25
C LEU A 227 -8.55 -6.39 -11.76
N TYR A 228 -9.23 -7.49 -12.04
CA TYR A 228 -8.81 -8.81 -11.59
C TYR A 228 -9.34 -9.90 -12.52
N PRO A 229 -8.48 -10.84 -13.00
CA PRO A 229 -8.91 -11.94 -13.84
C PRO A 229 -9.64 -12.99 -12.99
N ASN A 230 -10.89 -12.71 -12.63
CA ASN A 230 -11.70 -13.66 -11.89
C ASN A 230 -12.43 -14.60 -12.84
N LYS A 231 -11.90 -15.81 -13.03
CA LYS A 231 -12.52 -16.86 -13.87
C LYS A 231 -13.90 -17.34 -13.38
N ASN A 232 -14.30 -17.00 -12.14
CA ASN A 232 -15.48 -17.51 -11.47
C ASN A 232 -16.58 -16.45 -11.26
N ALA A 233 -16.36 -15.20 -11.64
CA ALA A 233 -17.40 -14.16 -11.67
C ALA A 233 -17.84 -13.92 -13.12
N VAL A 234 -19.01 -13.31 -13.32
CA VAL A 234 -19.39 -12.75 -14.63
C VAL A 234 -18.31 -11.74 -15.01
N LEU A 235 -17.42 -12.16 -15.92
CA LEU A 235 -16.34 -11.33 -16.41
C LEU A 235 -16.93 -10.32 -17.38
N GLU A 236 -17.00 -9.08 -16.96
CA GLU A 236 -17.30 -7.98 -17.88
C GLU A 236 -15.99 -7.58 -18.58
N SER A 237 -16.00 -7.63 -19.92
CA SER A 237 -14.99 -6.91 -20.69
C SER A 237 -15.19 -5.41 -20.49
N VAL A 238 -14.17 -4.60 -20.78
CA VAL A 238 -14.31 -3.13 -20.76
C VAL A 238 -15.45 -2.67 -21.67
N GLU A 239 -15.64 -3.32 -22.83
CA GLU A 239 -16.76 -3.07 -23.73
C GLU A 239 -18.12 -3.40 -23.10
N ASN A 240 -18.26 -4.52 -22.39
CA ASN A 240 -19.53 -4.87 -21.74
C ASN A 240 -19.85 -3.91 -20.58
N ALA A 241 -18.83 -3.49 -19.82
CA ALA A 241 -18.99 -2.60 -18.67
C ALA A 241 -19.31 -1.15 -19.06
N PHE A 242 -18.78 -0.67 -20.19
CA PHE A 242 -18.81 0.76 -20.55
C PHE A 242 -19.26 1.07 -21.98
N GLY A 243 -19.54 0.07 -22.81
CA GLY A 243 -19.87 0.25 -24.23
C GLY A 243 -21.31 0.64 -24.53
N GLN A 244 -22.21 0.55 -23.55
CA GLN A 244 -23.58 1.04 -23.72
C GLN A 244 -23.64 2.56 -23.54
N GLU A 245 -24.12 3.29 -24.56
CA GLU A 245 -24.42 4.71 -24.40
C GLU A 245 -25.56 4.88 -23.40
N PRO A 246 -25.49 5.87 -22.49
CA PRO A 246 -26.64 6.20 -21.66
C PRO A 246 -27.80 6.59 -22.57
N VAL A 247 -28.89 5.83 -22.52
CA VAL A 247 -30.13 6.15 -23.24
C VAL A 247 -30.54 7.55 -22.81
N ALA A 248 -30.42 8.51 -23.73
CA ALA A 248 -30.84 9.88 -23.54
C ALA A 248 -32.36 9.91 -23.30
N ASN A 249 -32.77 9.83 -22.04
CA ASN A 249 -34.15 10.06 -21.63
C ASN A 249 -34.19 11.17 -20.57
N ASN A 250 -34.64 12.32 -21.07
CA ASN A 250 -35.40 13.39 -20.42
C ASN A 250 -34.66 14.36 -19.50
N GLU A 251 -34.66 15.61 -19.99
CA GLU A 251 -34.69 16.88 -19.27
C GLU A 251 -34.70 16.77 -17.73
N VAL A 252 -33.53 16.90 -17.11
CA VAL A 252 -33.42 17.23 -15.69
C VAL A 252 -32.55 18.47 -15.55
N SER A 253 -33.15 19.50 -14.97
CA SER A 253 -32.58 20.81 -14.61
C SER A 253 -31.16 20.71 -14.02
N SER A 254 -30.29 21.63 -14.46
CA SER A 254 -28.85 21.76 -14.17
C SER A 254 -28.45 21.99 -12.70
N GLU A 255 -29.31 21.71 -11.72
CA GLU A 255 -29.07 22.01 -10.30
C GLU A 255 -29.22 20.81 -9.34
N LYS A 256 -29.49 19.59 -9.84
CA LYS A 256 -29.52 18.38 -8.99
C LYS A 256 -28.28 17.50 -9.19
N LEU A 257 -27.43 17.53 -8.17
CA LEU A 257 -26.34 16.60 -7.84
C LEU A 257 -25.07 16.70 -8.70
N LYS A 258 -24.03 17.30 -8.11
CA LYS A 258 -22.62 16.93 -8.30
C LYS A 258 -22.44 15.47 -7.84
N GLU A 259 -23.08 14.52 -8.49
CA GLU A 259 -22.70 13.12 -8.37
C GLU A 259 -21.27 12.99 -8.90
N ASP A 260 -20.40 12.44 -8.08
CA ASP A 260 -19.03 12.14 -8.49
C ASP A 260 -19.10 11.07 -9.59
N THR A 261 -18.98 11.50 -10.84
CA THR A 261 -19.02 10.59 -12.01
C THR A 261 -17.71 9.85 -12.22
N THR A 262 -16.72 10.06 -11.35
CA THR A 262 -15.41 9.44 -11.42
C THR A 262 -15.51 7.92 -11.25
N GLN A 263 -14.96 7.21 -12.23
CA GLN A 263 -14.80 5.76 -12.21
C GLN A 263 -13.59 5.40 -11.35
N HIS A 264 -13.80 4.61 -10.31
CA HIS A 264 -12.77 4.08 -9.44
C HIS A 264 -12.33 2.69 -9.90
N PHE A 265 -11.05 2.56 -10.24
CA PHE A 265 -10.46 1.29 -10.63
C PHE A 265 -9.50 0.79 -9.57
N ILE A 266 -9.79 -0.38 -9.01
CA ILE A 266 -8.96 -1.04 -8.00
C ILE A 266 -7.96 -1.95 -8.70
N LEU A 267 -6.69 -1.65 -8.52
CA LEU A 267 -5.57 -2.43 -9.04
C LEU A 267 -4.95 -3.21 -7.88
N ILE A 268 -5.10 -4.54 -7.89
CA ILE A 268 -4.50 -5.39 -6.87
C ILE A 268 -2.99 -5.50 -7.11
N ASP A 269 -2.21 -4.85 -6.26
CA ASP A 269 -0.75 -4.78 -6.37
C ASP A 269 -0.08 -5.71 -5.36
N GLY A 270 0.14 -6.94 -5.80
CA GLY A 270 0.85 -7.95 -5.03
C GLY A 270 1.25 -9.12 -5.90
N THR A 271 1.91 -10.11 -5.29
CA THR A 271 2.13 -11.37 -5.99
C THR A 271 0.80 -12.09 -6.27
N TRP A 272 0.71 -12.82 -7.37
CA TRP A 272 -0.44 -13.68 -7.72
C TRP A 272 -0.90 -14.63 -6.59
N SER A 273 0.02 -15.11 -5.76
CA SER A 273 -0.34 -15.95 -4.61
C SER A 273 -1.05 -15.17 -3.49
N ASN A 274 -0.77 -13.88 -3.35
CA ASN A 274 -1.40 -13.02 -2.33
C ASN A 274 -2.68 -12.37 -2.85
N SER A 275 -2.77 -12.12 -4.16
CA SER A 275 -3.88 -11.38 -4.77
C SER A 275 -5.23 -12.01 -4.51
N ALA A 276 -5.33 -13.34 -4.43
CA ALA A 276 -6.58 -14.02 -4.11
C ALA A 276 -7.12 -13.70 -2.71
N ALA A 277 -6.25 -13.57 -1.70
CA ALA A 277 -6.66 -13.19 -0.35
C ALA A 277 -7.05 -11.72 -0.27
N MET A 278 -6.33 -10.85 -1.00
CA MET A 278 -6.65 -9.44 -1.12
C MET A 278 -7.99 -9.22 -1.81
N PHE A 279 -8.24 -9.94 -2.91
CA PHE A 279 -9.50 -9.90 -3.64
C PHE A 279 -10.68 -10.39 -2.81
N ARG A 280 -10.53 -11.52 -2.10
CA ARG A 280 -11.58 -12.00 -1.19
C ARG A 280 -11.95 -10.95 -0.14
N ARG A 281 -10.98 -10.28 0.46
CA ARG A 281 -11.24 -9.19 1.42
C ARG A 281 -12.04 -8.04 0.77
N LEU A 282 -11.72 -7.67 -0.46
CA LEU A 282 -12.50 -6.65 -1.18
C LEU A 282 -13.94 -7.11 -1.41
N GLN A 283 -14.15 -8.37 -1.77
CA GLN A 283 -15.49 -8.96 -1.95
C GLN A 283 -16.27 -9.00 -0.64
N ASP A 284 -15.67 -9.49 0.44
CA ASP A 284 -16.32 -9.56 1.77
C ASP A 284 -16.74 -8.16 2.25
N GLN A 285 -15.87 -7.17 2.03
CA GLN A 285 -16.16 -5.79 2.41
C GLN A 285 -17.19 -5.12 1.49
N ALA A 286 -17.19 -5.43 0.19
CA ALA A 286 -18.23 -4.99 -0.74
C ALA A 286 -19.59 -5.53 -0.32
N LYS A 287 -19.68 -6.82 0.02
CA LYS A 287 -20.91 -7.45 0.52
C LYS A 287 -21.44 -6.79 1.79
N SER A 288 -20.52 -6.47 2.71
CA SER A 288 -20.88 -5.78 3.94
C SER A 288 -21.41 -4.36 3.71
N ILE A 289 -20.99 -3.66 2.64
CA ILE A 289 -21.35 -2.25 2.39
C ILE A 289 -22.55 -2.12 1.45
N TRP A 290 -22.63 -2.97 0.43
CA TRP A 290 -23.61 -2.88 -0.66
C TRP A 290 -24.65 -4.01 -0.65
N GLY A 291 -24.72 -4.80 0.43
CA GLY A 291 -25.53 -6.04 0.47
C GLY A 291 -24.81 -7.18 -0.24
N ASP A 292 -25.32 -8.41 -0.16
CA ASP A 292 -24.69 -9.69 -0.61
C ASP A 292 -24.29 -9.76 -2.11
N GLU A 293 -24.29 -8.64 -2.80
CA GLU A 293 -23.84 -8.48 -4.16
C GLU A 293 -22.30 -8.38 -4.24
N ASP A 294 -21.72 -9.06 -5.24
CA ASP A 294 -20.27 -9.06 -5.46
C ASP A 294 -19.77 -7.74 -6.07
N LEU A 295 -18.52 -7.38 -5.77
CA LEU A 295 -17.80 -6.28 -6.40
C LEU A 295 -17.56 -6.58 -7.89
N SER A 296 -17.98 -5.66 -8.76
CA SER A 296 -17.80 -5.77 -10.22
C SER A 296 -16.32 -5.87 -10.60
N CYS A 297 -16.02 -6.78 -11.52
CA CYS A 297 -14.66 -7.07 -11.95
C CYS A 297 -14.51 -6.93 -13.45
N ILE A 298 -13.41 -6.32 -13.86
CA ILE A 298 -13.00 -6.22 -15.27
C ILE A 298 -11.80 -7.12 -15.47
N SER A 299 -11.81 -7.87 -16.57
CA SER A 299 -10.62 -8.54 -17.09
C SER A 299 -10.22 -7.93 -18.41
N LEU A 300 -8.93 -7.69 -18.55
CA LEU A 300 -8.33 -7.19 -19.78
C LEU A 300 -7.99 -8.34 -20.71
N ASN A 301 -7.94 -8.03 -22.00
CA ASN A 301 -7.30 -8.89 -22.97
C ASN A 301 -5.77 -8.79 -22.80
N PRO A 302 -5.07 -9.90 -22.51
CA PRO A 302 -3.64 -9.84 -22.25
C PRO A 302 -2.87 -9.43 -23.51
N GLY A 303 -2.40 -8.18 -23.55
CA GLY A 303 -1.50 -7.66 -24.58
C GLY A 303 0.00 -7.82 -24.23
N THR A 304 0.87 -7.61 -25.22
CA THR A 304 2.33 -7.62 -25.04
C THR A 304 2.82 -6.34 -24.34
N SER A 305 2.97 -6.36 -23.01
CA SER A 305 3.64 -5.27 -22.28
C SER A 305 5.17 -5.41 -22.32
N ALA A 306 5.88 -4.26 -22.35
CA ALA A 306 7.35 -4.18 -22.26
C ALA A 306 7.92 -4.94 -21.04
N MET A 307 7.11 -5.10 -20.00
CA MET A 307 7.44 -5.76 -18.74
C MET A 307 7.67 -7.28 -18.81
N HIS A 308 7.27 -7.97 -19.88
CA HIS A 308 7.66 -9.37 -20.12
C HIS A 308 9.19 -9.54 -20.12
N LYS A 309 9.94 -8.46 -20.36
CA LYS A 309 11.41 -8.40 -20.31
C LYS A 309 11.96 -8.20 -18.89
N LEU A 310 11.21 -7.61 -17.96
CA LEU A 310 11.68 -7.25 -16.61
C LEU A 310 11.60 -8.40 -15.60
N ARG A 311 10.65 -9.31 -15.79
CA ARG A 311 10.46 -10.52 -14.99
C ARG A 311 9.84 -11.58 -15.89
N PRO A 312 10.39 -12.81 -15.97
CA PRO A 312 9.65 -13.92 -16.54
C PRO A 312 8.37 -14.08 -15.73
N GLN A 313 7.25 -13.72 -16.35
CA GLN A 313 5.95 -13.99 -15.78
C GLN A 313 5.70 -15.50 -15.94
N PRO A 314 5.05 -16.15 -14.96
CA PRO A 314 4.76 -17.58 -15.07
C PRO A 314 3.95 -17.95 -16.32
N SER A 315 3.27 -16.98 -16.92
CA SER A 315 2.42 -17.13 -18.08
C SER A 315 2.12 -15.76 -18.71
N TRP A 316 1.73 -15.74 -19.99
CA TRP A 316 1.46 -14.53 -20.78
C TRP A 316 0.21 -13.74 -20.33
N ASP A 317 -0.67 -14.38 -19.57
CA ASP A 317 -1.87 -13.78 -18.94
C ASP A 317 -1.54 -13.01 -17.63
N ARG A 318 -0.28 -12.97 -17.20
CA ARG A 318 0.14 -12.37 -15.93
C ARG A 318 0.86 -11.04 -16.14
N THR A 319 0.09 -9.98 -16.30
CA THR A 319 0.61 -8.61 -16.42
C THR A 319 1.03 -8.02 -15.06
N CYS A 320 1.87 -6.97 -15.08
CA CYS A 320 2.20 -6.21 -13.86
C CYS A 320 1.19 -5.07 -13.65
N THR A 321 1.14 -4.48 -12.45
CA THR A 321 0.12 -3.49 -12.09
C THR A 321 0.07 -2.27 -13.00
N ALA A 322 1.22 -1.66 -13.32
CA ALA A 322 1.25 -0.51 -14.22
C ALA A 322 0.86 -0.86 -15.66
N ALA A 323 1.26 -2.04 -16.15
CA ALA A 323 0.85 -2.52 -17.47
C ALA A 323 -0.64 -2.88 -17.52
N ALA A 324 -1.21 -3.35 -16.40
CA ALA A 324 -2.66 -3.54 -16.27
C ALA A 324 -3.40 -2.20 -16.38
N ALA A 325 -2.91 -1.15 -15.71
CA ALA A 325 -3.48 0.19 -15.83
C ALA A 325 -3.36 0.74 -17.26
N ALA A 326 -2.21 0.57 -17.91
CA ALA A 326 -2.01 0.98 -19.30
C ALA A 326 -2.96 0.24 -20.26
N GLY A 327 -3.11 -1.08 -20.10
CA GLY A 327 -4.05 -1.88 -20.88
C GLY A 327 -5.51 -1.44 -20.68
N LEU A 328 -5.91 -1.14 -19.44
CA LEU A 328 -7.22 -0.59 -19.15
C LEU A 328 -7.46 0.75 -19.86
N LEU A 329 -6.49 1.67 -19.82
CA LEU A 329 -6.58 2.96 -20.51
C LEU A 329 -6.74 2.79 -22.04
N LEU A 330 -6.00 1.84 -22.63
CA LEU A 330 -6.13 1.51 -24.06
C LEU A 330 -7.50 0.92 -24.40
N GLU A 331 -8.01 -0.02 -23.60
CA GLU A 331 -9.34 -0.58 -23.85
C GLU A 331 -10.45 0.47 -23.67
N LEU A 332 -10.33 1.36 -22.67
CA LEU A 332 -11.27 2.47 -22.49
C LEU A 332 -11.23 3.45 -23.67
N HIS A 333 -10.04 3.75 -24.21
CA HIS A 333 -9.87 4.67 -25.34
C HIS A 333 -10.68 4.28 -26.57
N LEU A 334 -10.89 2.97 -26.79
CA LEU A 334 -11.64 2.44 -27.92
C LEU A 334 -13.15 2.71 -27.83
N LEU A 335 -13.65 3.10 -26.66
CA LEU A 335 -15.07 3.36 -26.45
C LEU A 335 -15.42 4.80 -26.84
N PRO A 336 -16.58 5.03 -27.50
CA PRO A 336 -17.01 6.37 -27.92
C PRO A 336 -16.97 7.40 -26.81
N ARG A 337 -17.39 7.01 -25.59
CA ARG A 337 -17.41 7.84 -24.37
C ARG A 337 -16.03 8.42 -23.99
N PHE A 338 -14.94 7.74 -24.32
CA PHE A 338 -13.58 8.15 -23.94
C PHE A 338 -12.68 8.49 -25.14
N SER A 339 -13.21 8.46 -26.36
CA SER A 339 -12.46 8.70 -27.59
C SER A 339 -11.72 10.05 -27.60
N SER A 340 -12.28 11.09 -26.98
CA SER A 340 -11.67 12.42 -26.88
C SER A 340 -10.74 12.61 -25.67
N ALA A 341 -10.58 11.60 -24.82
CA ALA A 341 -9.84 11.72 -23.55
C ALA A 341 -8.33 11.43 -23.68
N GLU A 342 -7.84 11.11 -24.88
CA GLU A 342 -6.43 10.80 -25.17
C GLU A 342 -5.83 9.76 -24.18
N LEU A 343 -6.64 8.76 -23.79
CA LEU A 343 -6.23 7.73 -22.83
C LEU A 343 -5.10 6.85 -23.38
N ASP A 344 -4.98 6.73 -24.71
CA ASP A 344 -3.86 6.12 -25.42
C ASP A 344 -2.53 6.78 -25.07
N LYS A 345 -2.44 8.12 -25.14
CA LYS A 345 -1.22 8.87 -24.76
C LYS A 345 -0.89 8.73 -23.27
N GLN A 346 -1.92 8.66 -22.43
CA GLN A 346 -1.75 8.40 -20.99
C GLN A 346 -1.18 7.00 -20.76
N ALA A 347 -1.65 5.99 -21.50
CA ALA A 347 -1.12 4.63 -21.46
C ALA A 347 0.34 4.56 -21.97
N GLU A 348 0.66 5.25 -23.07
CA GLU A 348 2.03 5.36 -23.59
C GLU A 348 2.99 5.97 -22.56
N THR A 349 2.54 6.98 -21.82
CA THR A 349 3.34 7.59 -20.75
C THR A 349 3.66 6.58 -19.64
N VAL A 350 2.71 5.72 -19.27
CA VAL A 350 2.92 4.65 -18.29
C VAL A 350 3.90 3.59 -18.81
N GLU A 351 3.78 3.16 -20.06
CA GLU A 351 4.70 2.18 -20.69
C GLU A 351 6.12 2.76 -20.87
N HIS A 352 6.24 4.05 -21.18
CA HIS A 352 7.53 4.75 -21.18
C HIS A 352 8.17 4.74 -19.78
N ALA A 353 7.40 5.08 -18.74
CA ALA A 353 7.86 5.05 -17.36
C ALA A 353 8.27 3.62 -16.89
N LEU A 354 7.59 2.59 -17.37
CA LEU A 354 7.99 1.19 -17.17
C LEU A 354 9.35 0.87 -17.82
N THR A 355 9.60 1.39 -19.02
CA THR A 355 10.88 1.23 -19.71
C THR A 355 12.02 1.92 -18.94
N VAL A 356 11.78 3.14 -18.44
CA VAL A 356 12.73 3.86 -17.58
C VAL A 356 13.07 3.06 -16.31
N LEU A 357 12.05 2.47 -15.66
CA LEU A 357 12.28 1.59 -14.49
C LEU A 357 13.09 0.35 -14.85
N LEU A 358 12.81 -0.28 -16.00
CA LEU A 358 13.58 -1.42 -16.49
C LEU A 358 15.06 -1.07 -16.67
N GLU A 359 15.33 0.06 -17.31
CA GLU A 359 16.70 0.52 -17.52
C GLU A 359 17.41 0.79 -16.19
N ALA A 360 16.77 1.50 -15.25
CA ALA A 360 17.37 1.80 -13.96
C ALA A 360 17.71 0.52 -13.16
N LEU A 361 16.79 -0.45 -13.12
CA LEU A 361 17.02 -1.73 -12.46
C LEU A 361 18.11 -2.57 -13.15
N THR A 362 18.20 -2.49 -14.48
CA THR A 362 19.21 -3.19 -15.28
C THR A 362 20.60 -2.59 -15.06
N LYS A 363 20.73 -1.25 -15.13
CA LYS A 363 21.96 -0.49 -14.85
C LYS A 363 22.47 -0.82 -13.44
N ARG A 364 21.59 -0.80 -12.44
CA ARG A 364 21.91 -1.22 -11.07
C ARG A 364 22.44 -2.65 -11.02
N ARG A 365 21.77 -3.59 -11.68
CA ARG A 365 22.12 -5.01 -11.66
C ARG A 365 23.53 -5.24 -12.23
N LEU A 366 23.84 -4.60 -13.36
CA LEU A 366 25.16 -4.62 -13.98
C LEU A 366 26.23 -4.02 -13.05
N ARG A 367 25.96 -2.85 -12.47
CA ARG A 367 26.86 -2.18 -11.51
C ARG A 367 27.17 -3.03 -10.26
N MET A 368 26.21 -3.83 -9.83
CA MET A 368 26.36 -4.80 -8.73
C MET A 368 27.06 -6.11 -9.15
N GLY A 369 27.60 -6.19 -10.37
CA GLY A 369 28.29 -7.38 -10.90
C GLY A 369 27.35 -8.58 -11.14
N ARG A 370 26.04 -8.34 -11.26
CA ARG A 370 25.05 -9.42 -11.45
C ARG A 370 24.71 -9.56 -12.93
N SER A 371 24.72 -10.80 -13.43
CA SER A 371 24.32 -11.08 -14.81
C SER A 371 22.88 -10.64 -15.10
N ILE A 372 22.69 -10.00 -16.27
CA ILE A 372 21.38 -9.66 -16.86
C ILE A 372 20.72 -10.86 -17.54
N THR A 373 21.52 -11.83 -18.02
CA THR A 373 21.03 -13.11 -18.53
C THR A 373 20.79 -14.06 -17.36
N ARG A 374 19.56 -14.57 -17.26
CA ARG A 374 19.23 -15.63 -16.31
C ARG A 374 19.64 -16.96 -16.94
N LYS A 375 20.46 -17.76 -16.24
CA LYS A 375 20.65 -19.18 -16.62
C LYS A 375 19.26 -19.82 -16.68
N VAL A 376 18.86 -20.33 -17.85
CA VAL A 376 17.68 -21.17 -17.99
C VAL A 376 17.85 -22.30 -16.98
N ARG A 377 16.94 -22.40 -16.00
CA ARG A 377 16.90 -23.62 -15.18
C ARG A 377 16.52 -24.74 -16.15
N PRO A 378 17.31 -25.81 -16.28
CA PRO A 378 16.87 -26.95 -17.07
C PRO A 378 15.51 -27.38 -16.50
N ASN A 379 14.51 -27.47 -17.37
CA ASN A 379 13.25 -28.09 -17.02
C ASN A 379 13.57 -29.50 -16.55
N ASN A 380 13.36 -29.80 -15.27
CA ASN A 380 13.23 -31.17 -14.85
C ASN A 380 11.91 -31.66 -15.44
N ILE A 381 12.00 -32.22 -16.64
CA ILE A 381 11.00 -33.10 -17.20
C ILE A 381 11.13 -34.40 -16.41
N CYS A 382 10.18 -34.64 -15.50
CA CYS A 382 9.79 -35.97 -15.06
C CYS A 382 8.28 -36.05 -15.19
#